data_AF-E7N0C2-F1
#
_entry.id   AF-E7N0C2-F1
#
_cell.length_a   1.000
_cell.length_b   1.000
_cell.length_c   1.000
_cell.angle_alpha   90.00
_cell.angle_beta   90.00
_cell.angle_gamma   90.00
#
_symmetry.space_group_name_H-M   'P 1'
#
loop_
_entity.id
_entity.type
_entity.pdbx_description
1 polymer ?
#
loop_
_entity_poly.entity_id
_entity_poly.type
_entity_poly.pdbx_seq_one_letter_code
_entity_poly.pdbx_strand_id
1 'polypeptide(L)'
;MEKSGITSHILAIDKGVNLCRAVSKSPSLLIGDGDSASPEAWTWAIEHGAEVYRFPVEKDDSDTALSLRIAAQHFTRPLIILTAAFGGRLDHLFSTAAICAHAPVPCILIDEKEALLYLRGGESISIACDEMPRAISLLPFTEECAGVTTQGLHWELTGTVISARASTTISNIISPKNTARRFSIHLERGILGVYLCWQE
;
A
#
# COMPACT_ATOMS: atom_id res chain seq x y z
N MET A 1 -4.75 20.28 -18.02
CA MET A 1 -3.34 20.15 -18.40
C MET A 1 -2.87 18.78 -17.94
N GLU A 2 -2.80 17.80 -18.84
CA GLU A 2 -2.12 16.53 -18.58
C GLU A 2 -0.68 16.85 -18.17
N LYS A 3 -0.27 16.44 -16.97
CA LYS A 3 1.14 16.43 -16.60
C LYS A 3 1.80 15.33 -17.44
N SER A 4 2.35 15.73 -18.58
CA SER A 4 3.16 14.90 -19.46
C SER A 4 4.23 14.18 -18.62
N GLY A 5 4.13 12.86 -18.52
CA GLY A 5 5.13 12.00 -17.85
C GLY A 5 4.58 10.95 -16.87
N ILE A 6 3.30 11.00 -16.49
CA ILE A 6 2.69 9.98 -15.62
C ILE A 6 1.75 9.10 -16.45
N THR A 7 2.10 7.82 -16.61
CA THR A 7 1.20 6.81 -17.18
C THR A 7 0.58 5.99 -16.05
N SER A 8 -0.71 5.71 -16.16
CA SER A 8 -1.45 4.90 -15.20
C SER A 8 -1.79 3.56 -15.84
N HIS A 9 -1.38 2.47 -15.18
CA HIS A 9 -1.67 1.10 -15.61
C HIS A 9 -2.49 0.41 -14.52
N ILE A 10 -3.47 -0.38 -14.92
CA ILE A 10 -4.27 -1.21 -14.01
C ILE A 10 -3.74 -2.64 -14.13
N LEU A 11 -3.35 -3.24 -13.01
CA LEU A 11 -2.98 -4.64 -12.94
C LEU A 11 -4.05 -5.33 -12.10
N ALA A 12 -4.70 -6.34 -12.67
CA ALA A 12 -5.68 -7.15 -11.96
C ALA A 12 -5.00 -8.40 -11.41
N ILE A 13 -5.11 -8.63 -10.11
CA ILE A 13 -4.58 -9.82 -9.42
C ILE A 13 -5.77 -10.70 -9.05
N ASP A 14 -5.84 -11.91 -9.61
CA ASP A 14 -6.93 -12.87 -9.46
C ASP A 14 -8.33 -12.23 -9.44
N LYS A 15 -9.05 -12.35 -8.32
CA LYS A 15 -10.41 -11.80 -8.11
C LYS A 15 -10.50 -10.30 -8.34
N GLY A 16 -9.39 -9.56 -8.29
CA GLY A 16 -9.33 -8.14 -8.64
C GLY A 16 -9.87 -7.82 -10.04
N VAL A 17 -9.83 -8.78 -10.97
CA VAL A 17 -10.43 -8.61 -12.32
C VAL A 17 -11.94 -8.39 -12.27
N ASN A 18 -12.62 -8.92 -11.24
CA ASN A 18 -14.06 -8.74 -11.07
C ASN A 18 -14.40 -7.26 -10.83
N LEU A 19 -13.58 -6.55 -10.05
CA LEU A 19 -13.73 -5.11 -9.81
C LEU A 19 -13.48 -4.32 -11.10
N CYS A 20 -12.43 -4.66 -11.84
CA CYS A 20 -12.11 -4.06 -13.13
C CYS A 20 -13.30 -4.13 -14.09
N ARG A 21 -13.92 -5.30 -14.19
CA ARG A 21 -15.13 -5.49 -15.00
C ARG A 21 -16.32 -4.69 -14.49
N ALA A 22 -16.58 -4.71 -13.19
CA ALA A 22 -17.72 -4.01 -12.58
C ALA A 22 -17.70 -2.51 -12.89
N VAL A 23 -16.51 -1.90 -13.01
CA VAL A 23 -16.33 -0.49 -13.37
C VAL A 23 -15.97 -0.28 -14.85
N SER A 24 -16.02 -1.32 -15.68
CA SER A 24 -15.68 -1.30 -17.11
C SER A 24 -14.31 -0.68 -17.42
N LYS A 25 -13.31 -0.96 -16.57
CA LYS A 25 -11.90 -0.55 -16.78
C LYS A 25 -11.05 -1.78 -17.02
N SER A 26 -10.59 -1.97 -18.25
CA SER A 26 -9.76 -3.14 -18.59
C SER A 26 -8.38 -3.04 -17.93
N PRO A 27 -7.88 -4.11 -17.29
CA PRO A 27 -6.51 -4.13 -16.80
C PRO A 27 -5.52 -4.28 -17.97
N SER A 28 -4.34 -3.68 -17.83
CA SER A 28 -3.22 -3.90 -18.74
C SER A 28 -2.62 -5.29 -18.56
N LEU A 29 -2.48 -5.74 -17.30
CA LEU A 29 -2.01 -7.09 -16.96
C LEU A 29 -3.05 -7.81 -16.10
N LEU A 30 -3.22 -9.10 -16.36
CA LEU A 30 -4.02 -10.01 -15.55
C LEU A 30 -3.09 -11.07 -14.96
N ILE A 31 -2.98 -11.10 -13.64
CA ILE A 31 -1.97 -11.87 -12.91
C ILE A 31 -2.65 -12.86 -11.98
N GLY A 32 -2.21 -14.11 -12.05
CA GLY A 32 -2.65 -15.18 -11.15
C GLY A 32 -3.15 -16.43 -11.88
N ASP A 33 -3.68 -17.39 -11.14
CA ASP A 33 -4.21 -18.63 -11.72
C ASP A 33 -5.68 -18.48 -12.16
N GLY A 34 -6.40 -17.52 -11.59
CA GLY A 34 -7.79 -17.21 -11.89
C GLY A 34 -8.81 -18.13 -11.22
N ASP A 35 -8.41 -18.92 -10.22
CA ASP A 35 -9.28 -19.84 -9.49
C ASP A 35 -10.39 -19.13 -8.68
N SER A 36 -10.10 -17.89 -8.25
CA SER A 36 -10.95 -17.05 -7.42
C SER A 36 -11.62 -15.91 -8.20
N ALA A 37 -11.27 -15.78 -9.49
CA ALA A 37 -11.87 -14.83 -10.41
C ALA A 37 -13.16 -15.39 -11.03
N SER A 38 -14.08 -14.50 -11.43
CA SER A 38 -15.20 -14.91 -12.29
C SER A 38 -14.66 -15.31 -13.66
N PRO A 39 -15.02 -16.50 -14.21
CA PRO A 39 -14.59 -16.91 -15.54
C PRO A 39 -14.98 -15.89 -16.62
N GLU A 40 -16.15 -15.27 -16.48
CA GLU A 40 -16.64 -14.25 -17.39
C GLU A 40 -15.84 -12.95 -17.26
N ALA A 41 -15.37 -12.59 -16.06
CA ALA A 41 -14.53 -11.40 -15.88
C ALA A 41 -13.10 -11.61 -16.38
N TRP A 42 -12.55 -12.80 -16.17
CA TRP A 42 -11.26 -13.20 -16.70
C TRP A 42 -11.27 -13.16 -18.24
N THR A 43 -12.28 -13.79 -18.85
CA THR A 43 -12.45 -13.81 -20.32
C THR A 43 -12.64 -12.40 -20.87
N TRP A 44 -13.49 -11.59 -20.23
CA TRP A 44 -13.70 -10.19 -20.60
C TRP A 44 -12.39 -9.40 -20.61
N ALA A 45 -11.53 -9.54 -19.60
CA ALA A 45 -10.27 -8.81 -19.54
C ALA A 45 -9.32 -9.20 -20.70
N ILE A 46 -9.24 -10.49 -21.03
CA ILE A 46 -8.44 -10.98 -22.17
C ILE A 46 -8.97 -10.41 -23.49
N GLU A 47 -10.29 -10.46 -23.71
CA GLU A 47 -10.92 -9.90 -24.91
C GLU A 47 -10.70 -8.39 -25.04
N HIS A 48 -10.49 -7.70 -23.92
CA HIS A 48 -10.20 -6.27 -23.86
C HIS A 48 -8.69 -5.97 -23.73
N GLY A 49 -7.84 -6.90 -24.13
CA GLY A 49 -6.42 -6.68 -24.37
C GLY A 49 -5.49 -6.85 -23.17
N ALA A 50 -5.96 -7.43 -22.07
CA ALA A 50 -5.10 -7.72 -20.92
C ALA A 50 -4.04 -8.78 -21.27
N GLU A 51 -2.77 -8.49 -20.97
CA GLU A 51 -1.69 -9.48 -21.05
C GLU A 51 -1.74 -10.39 -19.82
N VAL A 52 -1.76 -11.71 -20.02
CA VAL A 52 -1.98 -12.68 -18.94
C VAL A 52 -0.66 -13.26 -18.44
N TYR A 53 -0.41 -13.07 -17.14
CA TYR A 53 0.66 -13.72 -16.38
C TYR A 53 0.05 -14.81 -15.52
N ARG A 54 -0.07 -16.01 -16.10
CA ARG A 54 -0.63 -17.18 -15.41
C ARG A 54 0.46 -17.96 -14.69
N PHE A 55 0.23 -18.25 -13.42
CA PHE A 55 1.09 -19.06 -12.58
C PHE A 55 0.38 -20.33 -12.10
N PRO A 56 1.12 -21.40 -11.73
CA PRO A 56 0.52 -22.55 -11.06
C PRO A 56 -0.08 -22.17 -9.71
N VAL A 57 -1.10 -22.92 -9.26
CA VAL A 57 -1.67 -22.79 -7.90
C VAL A 57 -0.61 -23.14 -6.86
N GLU A 58 0.14 -24.21 -7.10
CA GLU A 58 1.26 -24.64 -6.26
C GLU A 58 2.53 -23.86 -6.62
N LYS A 59 2.68 -22.69 -6.00
CA LYS A 59 3.82 -21.79 -6.14
C LYS A 59 4.26 -21.29 -4.77
N ASP A 60 5.54 -20.97 -4.63
CA ASP A 60 6.10 -20.50 -3.35
C ASP A 60 5.71 -19.05 -3.04
N ASP A 61 5.49 -18.23 -4.08
CA ASP A 61 5.14 -16.81 -3.97
C ASP A 61 3.63 -16.60 -4.14
N SER A 62 3.03 -15.71 -3.35
CA SER A 62 1.65 -15.27 -3.57
C SER A 62 1.52 -14.46 -4.87
N ASP A 63 0.31 -14.42 -5.46
CA ASP A 63 0.06 -13.63 -6.66
C ASP A 63 0.34 -12.14 -6.45
N THR A 64 0.13 -11.62 -5.24
CA THR A 64 0.54 -10.27 -4.86
C THR A 64 2.06 -10.08 -4.90
N ALA A 65 2.84 -11.03 -4.36
CA ALA A 65 4.30 -10.96 -4.39
C ALA A 65 4.83 -10.98 -5.83
N LEU A 66 4.28 -11.87 -6.66
CA LEU A 66 4.61 -11.95 -8.09
C LEU A 66 4.24 -10.67 -8.82
N SER A 67 3.07 -10.10 -8.53
CA SER A 67 2.60 -8.86 -9.16
C SER A 67 3.53 -7.67 -8.89
N LEU A 68 4.04 -7.56 -7.66
CA LEU A 68 5.00 -6.51 -7.31
C LEU A 68 6.32 -6.67 -8.06
N ARG A 69 6.79 -7.91 -8.23
CA ARG A 69 8.00 -8.22 -9.01
C ARG A 69 7.81 -7.91 -10.49
N ILE A 70 6.69 -8.32 -11.07
CA ILE A 70 6.31 -8.02 -12.46
C ILE A 70 6.26 -6.51 -12.65
N ALA A 71 5.57 -5.78 -11.79
CA ALA A 71 5.45 -4.33 -11.91
C ALA A 71 6.82 -3.63 -11.84
N ALA A 72 7.70 -4.07 -10.95
CA ALA A 72 9.06 -3.54 -10.84
C ALA A 72 9.94 -3.79 -12.07
N GLN A 73 9.67 -4.85 -12.84
CA GLN A 73 10.40 -5.19 -14.07
C GLN A 73 9.78 -4.52 -15.31
N HIS A 74 8.45 -4.41 -15.35
CA HIS A 74 7.70 -3.92 -16.51
C HIS A 74 7.65 -2.39 -16.59
N PHE A 75 7.61 -1.71 -15.45
CA PHE A 75 7.43 -0.26 -15.40
C PHE A 75 8.70 0.42 -14.90
N THR A 76 9.00 1.58 -15.49
CA THR A 76 10.15 2.39 -15.06
C THR A 76 9.76 3.21 -13.83
N ARG A 77 10.39 2.93 -12.69
CA ARG A 77 10.17 3.64 -11.40
C ARG A 77 8.68 3.75 -10.99
N PRO A 78 7.95 2.63 -10.91
CA PRO A 78 6.53 2.68 -10.59
C PRO A 78 6.30 3.07 -9.13
N LEU A 79 5.20 3.78 -8.88
CA LEU A 79 4.54 3.81 -7.58
C LEU A 79 3.39 2.81 -7.62
N ILE A 80 3.39 1.81 -6.74
CA ILE A 80 2.32 0.83 -6.66
C ILE A 80 1.26 1.30 -5.67
N ILE A 81 0.02 1.36 -6.15
CA ILE A 81 -1.17 1.57 -5.32
C ILE A 81 -1.94 0.26 -5.33
N LEU A 82 -1.91 -0.45 -4.21
CA LEU A 82 -2.60 -1.71 -4.01
C LEU A 82 -3.93 -1.45 -3.28
N THR A 83 -5.03 -1.85 -3.90
CA THR A 83 -6.36 -1.74 -3.29
C THR A 83 -6.92 -3.13 -2.98
N ALA A 84 -8.01 -3.17 -2.21
CA ALA A 84 -8.63 -4.40 -1.71
C ALA A 84 -7.68 -5.30 -0.88
N ALA A 85 -6.67 -4.69 -0.23
CA ALA A 85 -5.68 -5.41 0.57
C ALA A 85 -6.12 -5.67 2.02
N PHE A 86 -7.02 -4.84 2.57
CA PHE A 86 -7.40 -4.87 3.99
C PHE A 86 -8.54 -5.84 4.32
N GLY A 87 -9.29 -6.30 3.32
CA GLY A 87 -10.51 -7.08 3.54
C GLY A 87 -10.30 -8.57 3.83
N GLY A 88 -11.18 -9.13 4.66
CA GLY A 88 -11.38 -10.57 4.79
C GLY A 88 -10.39 -11.25 5.74
N ARG A 89 -9.36 -11.88 5.18
CA ARG A 89 -8.48 -12.78 5.94
C ARG A 89 -7.24 -12.06 6.49
N LEU A 90 -7.01 -12.18 7.79
CA LEU A 90 -5.88 -11.54 8.49
C LEU A 90 -4.51 -11.96 7.93
N ASP A 91 -4.33 -13.24 7.62
CA ASP A 91 -3.06 -13.75 7.09
C ASP A 91 -2.71 -13.16 5.71
N HIS A 92 -3.72 -12.92 4.87
CA HIS A 92 -3.55 -12.23 3.58
C HIS A 92 -3.13 -10.77 3.78
N LEU A 93 -3.81 -10.03 4.66
CA LEU A 93 -3.46 -8.65 4.98
C LEU A 93 -2.04 -8.56 5.54
N PHE A 94 -1.72 -9.38 6.55
CA PHE A 94 -0.41 -9.38 7.18
C PHE A 94 0.72 -9.68 6.18
N SER A 95 0.55 -10.74 5.37
CA SER A 95 1.51 -11.12 4.33
C SER A 95 1.68 -10.01 3.29
N THR A 96 0.57 -9.44 2.80
CA THR A 96 0.58 -8.35 1.81
C THR A 96 1.28 -7.12 2.35
N ALA A 97 0.96 -6.69 3.57
CA ALA A 97 1.60 -5.54 4.19
C ALA A 97 3.12 -5.76 4.37
N ALA A 98 3.53 -6.94 4.82
CA ALA A 98 4.94 -7.28 4.97
C ALA A 98 5.67 -7.27 3.62
N ILE A 99 5.13 -7.93 2.60
CA ILE A 99 5.77 -8.00 1.28
C ILE A 99 5.86 -6.59 0.65
N CYS A 100 4.83 -5.76 0.78
CA CYS A 100 4.86 -4.37 0.29
C CYS A 100 5.91 -3.51 1.02
N ALA A 101 6.09 -3.69 2.33
CA ALA A 101 7.12 -2.99 3.10
C ALA A 101 8.53 -3.25 2.54
N HIS A 102 8.78 -4.49 2.12
CA HIS A 102 10.07 -4.97 1.60
C HIS A 102 10.19 -4.98 0.07
N ALA A 103 9.18 -4.49 -0.66
CA ALA A 103 9.18 -4.50 -2.12
C ALA A 103 10.29 -3.63 -2.71
N PRO A 104 10.88 -3.94 -3.87
CA PRO A 104 11.92 -3.09 -4.48
C PRO A 104 11.38 -1.74 -5.00
N VAL A 105 10.06 -1.55 -5.01
CA VAL A 105 9.35 -0.37 -5.49
C VAL A 105 8.48 0.25 -4.38
N PRO A 106 8.26 1.57 -4.38
CA PRO A 106 7.32 2.20 -3.45
C PRO A 106 5.92 1.61 -3.58
N CYS A 107 5.34 1.24 -2.43
CA CYS A 107 4.01 0.64 -2.35
C CYS A 107 3.14 1.42 -1.36
N ILE A 108 1.87 1.55 -1.68
CA ILE A 108 0.83 2.08 -0.81
C ILE A 108 -0.32 1.08 -0.85
N LEU A 109 -0.77 0.62 0.31
CA LEU A 109 -2.07 -0.04 0.42
C LEU A 109 -3.10 1.05 0.72
N ILE A 110 -4.19 1.09 -0.02
CA ILE A 110 -5.25 2.08 0.20
C ILE A 110 -6.61 1.57 -0.26
N ASP A 111 -7.62 1.86 0.54
CA ASP A 111 -9.03 1.70 0.21
C ASP A 111 -9.85 2.90 0.71
N GLU A 112 -11.17 2.75 0.77
CA GLU A 112 -12.07 3.82 1.19
C GLU A 112 -11.98 4.20 2.68
N LYS A 113 -11.41 3.34 3.53
CA LYS A 113 -11.39 3.53 4.99
C LYS A 113 -9.99 3.80 5.53
N GLU A 114 -8.97 3.28 4.88
CA GLU A 114 -7.63 3.23 5.43
C GLU A 114 -6.52 3.23 4.38
N ALA A 115 -5.33 3.66 4.81
CA ALA A 115 -4.13 3.65 4.00
C ALA A 115 -2.92 3.23 4.84
N LEU A 116 -2.01 2.49 4.21
CA LEU A 116 -0.71 2.12 4.76
C LEU A 116 0.38 2.45 3.76
N LEU A 117 1.25 3.39 4.15
CA LEU A 117 2.45 3.79 3.43
C LEU A 117 3.68 3.27 4.18
N TYR A 118 4.85 3.26 3.52
CA TYR A 118 6.09 2.80 4.14
C TYR A 118 7.20 3.84 3.99
N LEU A 119 7.97 4.04 5.06
CA LEU A 119 9.22 4.78 5.08
C LEU A 119 10.37 3.83 5.34
N ARG A 120 11.49 4.05 4.66
CA ARG A 120 12.78 3.38 4.88
C ARG A 120 13.75 4.32 5.57
N GLY A 121 14.76 3.75 6.21
CA GLY A 121 15.81 4.53 6.86
C GLY A 121 16.40 5.60 5.94
N GLY A 122 16.44 6.84 6.41
CA GLY A 122 16.86 8.03 5.68
C GLY A 122 15.73 8.78 4.98
N GLU A 123 14.51 8.24 4.95
CA GLU A 123 13.37 8.85 4.27
C GLU A 123 12.55 9.78 5.17
N SER A 124 11.87 10.71 4.54
CA SER A 124 10.89 11.59 5.17
C SER A 124 9.65 11.69 4.29
N ILE A 125 8.49 11.86 4.90
CA ILE A 125 7.24 12.19 4.21
C ILE A 125 6.56 13.37 4.87
N SER A 126 5.90 14.19 4.04
CA SER A 126 4.98 15.22 4.48
C SER A 126 3.62 14.95 3.86
N ILE A 127 2.60 14.77 4.69
CA ILE A 127 1.25 14.41 4.27
C ILE A 127 0.33 15.58 4.58
N ALA A 128 -0.31 16.11 3.54
CA ALA A 128 -1.41 17.06 3.66
C ALA A 128 -2.73 16.30 3.57
N CYS A 129 -3.65 16.58 4.50
CA CYS A 129 -4.92 15.88 4.62
C CYS A 129 -6.08 16.80 4.25
N ASP A 130 -6.74 16.50 3.14
CA ASP A 130 -8.01 17.15 2.78
C ASP A 130 -9.11 16.70 3.76
N GLU A 131 -9.24 15.38 3.92
CA GLU A 131 -10.02 14.72 4.97
C GLU A 131 -9.12 14.31 6.14
N MET A 132 -9.53 14.70 7.36
CA MET A 132 -8.76 14.41 8.57
C MET A 132 -8.89 12.94 8.94
N PRO A 133 -7.78 12.18 9.04
CA PRO A 133 -7.84 10.83 9.56
C PRO A 133 -8.25 10.85 11.03
N ARG A 134 -9.02 9.84 11.45
CA ARG A 134 -9.40 9.62 12.85
C ARG A 134 -8.20 9.13 13.67
N ALA A 135 -7.31 8.38 13.03
CA ALA A 135 -6.09 7.88 13.66
C ALA A 135 -4.93 7.82 12.66
N ILE A 136 -3.73 8.09 13.18
CA ILE A 136 -2.44 7.92 12.52
C ILE A 136 -1.61 7.00 13.42
N SER A 137 -1.21 5.85 12.90
CA SER A 137 -0.39 4.87 13.62
C SER A 137 0.94 4.64 12.92
N LEU A 138 2.01 4.52 13.70
CA LEU A 138 3.34 4.19 13.20
C LEU A 138 3.64 2.74 13.55
N LEU A 139 3.80 1.90 12.53
CA LEU A 139 3.88 0.45 12.64
C LEU A 139 5.28 -0.03 12.21
N PRO A 140 6.10 -0.59 13.10
CA PRO A 140 7.43 -1.08 12.72
C PRO A 140 7.34 -2.39 11.92
N PHE A 141 7.95 -2.41 10.74
CA PHE A 141 8.15 -3.61 9.89
C PHE A 141 9.55 -4.21 10.02
N THR A 142 10.39 -3.60 10.85
CA THR A 142 11.66 -4.14 11.35
C THR A 142 11.59 -4.31 12.86
N GLU A 143 12.48 -5.08 13.47
CA GLU A 143 12.49 -5.28 14.94
C GLU A 143 12.46 -3.95 15.71
N GLU A 144 13.20 -2.96 15.19
CA GLU A 144 13.17 -1.58 15.65
C GLU A 144 13.18 -0.60 14.47
N CYS A 145 12.48 0.53 14.65
CA CYS A 145 12.62 1.73 13.84
C CYS A 145 13.22 2.82 14.73
N ALA A 146 14.39 3.35 14.37
CA ALA A 146 15.12 4.30 15.19
C ALA A 146 15.20 5.68 14.55
N GLY A 147 15.34 6.70 15.40
CA GLY A 147 15.41 8.10 14.97
C GLY A 147 14.07 8.65 14.46
N VAL A 148 12.96 8.06 14.90
CA VAL A 148 11.62 8.47 14.43
C VAL A 148 11.29 9.84 15.01
N THR A 149 11.05 10.80 14.11
CA THR A 149 10.69 12.17 14.46
C THR A 149 9.41 12.54 13.73
N THR A 150 8.46 13.15 14.45
CA THR A 150 7.20 13.59 13.87
C THR A 150 6.94 15.06 14.17
N GLN A 151 6.25 15.75 13.25
CA GLN A 151 5.81 17.13 13.45
C GLN A 151 4.38 17.32 12.98
N GLY A 152 3.61 18.13 13.72
CA GLY A 152 2.22 18.43 13.41
C GLY A 152 1.21 17.39 13.91
N LEU A 153 1.68 16.33 14.58
CA LEU A 153 0.87 15.36 15.32
C LEU A 153 0.62 15.83 16.76
N HIS A 154 -0.34 15.24 17.45
CA HIS A 154 -0.67 15.59 18.83
C HIS A 154 0.39 15.07 19.82
N TRP A 155 0.80 13.81 19.65
CA TRP A 155 1.94 13.23 20.37
C TRP A 155 3.15 13.20 19.45
N GLU A 156 3.97 14.25 19.51
CA GLU A 156 5.18 14.34 18.68
C GLU A 156 6.29 13.42 19.20
N LEU A 157 7.07 12.87 18.27
CA LEU A 157 8.25 12.07 18.55
C LEU A 157 9.50 12.87 18.17
N THR A 158 10.58 12.67 18.89
CA THR A 158 11.88 13.31 18.61
C THR A 158 12.98 12.27 18.77
N GLY A 159 13.53 11.80 17.65
CA GLY A 159 14.59 10.79 17.63
C GLY A 159 14.21 9.47 18.33
N THR A 160 12.93 9.14 18.39
CA THR A 160 12.42 8.02 19.20
C THR A 160 12.72 6.66 18.55
N VAL A 161 12.90 5.64 19.38
CA VAL A 161 12.95 4.24 18.94
C VAL A 161 11.58 3.59 19.13
N ILE A 162 11.04 3.00 18.06
CA ILE A 162 9.80 2.24 18.06
C ILE A 162 10.16 0.75 17.92
N SER A 163 9.77 -0.06 18.89
CA SER A 163 10.00 -1.51 18.87
C SER A 163 8.77 -2.24 18.35
N ALA A 164 8.97 -3.27 17.51
CA ALA A 164 7.91 -4.18 17.07
C ALA A 164 7.29 -5.02 18.20
N ARG A 165 7.89 -4.98 19.41
CA ARG A 165 7.41 -5.70 20.59
C ARG A 165 6.52 -4.85 21.50
N ALA A 166 6.33 -3.56 21.17
CA ALA A 166 5.58 -2.63 22.00
C ALA A 166 4.62 -1.79 21.14
N SER A 167 3.40 -1.56 21.66
CA SER A 167 2.38 -0.74 21.00
C SER A 167 2.35 0.66 21.62
N THR A 168 3.33 1.50 21.28
CA THR A 168 3.48 2.84 21.88
C THR A 168 3.17 3.98 20.91
N THR A 169 2.97 3.70 19.63
CA THR A 169 2.85 4.72 18.56
C THR A 169 1.61 4.53 17.70
N ILE A 170 0.55 4.01 18.31
CA ILE A 170 -0.76 3.82 17.66
C ILE A 170 -1.74 4.95 18.02
N SER A 171 -2.70 5.17 17.14
CA SER A 171 -3.84 6.07 17.37
C SER A 171 -3.48 7.51 17.69
N ASN A 172 -2.39 8.02 17.10
CA ASN A 172 -2.07 9.44 17.11
C ASN A 172 -3.08 10.21 16.25
N ILE A 173 -3.12 11.52 16.40
CA ILE A 173 -3.97 12.40 15.59
C ILE A 173 -3.16 13.61 15.14
N ILE A 174 -3.62 14.30 14.10
CA ILE A 174 -3.09 15.63 13.80
C ILE A 174 -3.42 16.55 14.98
N SER A 175 -2.45 17.34 15.43
CA SER A 175 -2.64 18.24 16.58
C SER A 175 -3.83 19.17 16.35
N PRO A 176 -4.74 19.36 17.33
CA PRO A 176 -5.84 20.32 17.18
C PRO A 176 -5.39 21.77 16.93
N LYS A 177 -4.14 22.10 17.27
CA LYS A 177 -3.53 23.42 17.00
C LYS A 177 -2.98 23.54 15.58
N ASN A 178 -2.89 22.43 14.84
CA ASN A 178 -2.36 22.38 13.49
C ASN A 178 -3.44 22.74 12.47
N THR A 179 -3.56 24.04 12.18
CA THR A 179 -4.53 24.56 11.19
C THR A 179 -4.13 24.23 9.74
N ALA A 180 -2.89 23.84 9.49
CA ALA A 180 -2.38 23.50 8.16
C ALA A 180 -2.80 22.10 7.69
N ARG A 181 -3.39 21.28 8.58
CA ARG A 181 -3.81 19.89 8.29
C ARG A 181 -2.72 19.06 7.63
N ARG A 182 -1.48 19.27 8.08
CA ARG A 182 -0.29 18.62 7.54
C ARG A 182 0.60 18.09 8.64
N PHE A 183 1.08 16.87 8.51
CA PHE A 183 2.09 16.33 9.40
C PHE A 183 3.28 15.82 8.60
N SER A 184 4.42 15.67 9.28
CA SER A 184 5.60 15.06 8.69
C SER A 184 6.19 14.00 9.61
N ILE A 185 6.85 13.03 9.00
CA ILE A 185 7.53 11.93 9.67
C ILE A 185 8.89 11.77 9.01
N HIS A 186 9.93 11.65 9.82
CA HIS A 186 11.27 11.26 9.41
C HIS A 186 11.66 9.96 10.10
N LEU A 187 12.38 9.09 9.38
CA LEU A 187 12.93 7.85 9.87
C LEU A 187 14.43 7.79 9.57
N GLU A 188 15.26 7.54 10.58
CA GLU A 188 16.70 7.36 10.35
C GLU A 188 17.04 5.92 9.95
N ARG A 189 16.45 4.92 10.61
CA ARG A 189 16.75 3.49 10.37
C ARG A 189 15.55 2.58 10.58
N GLY A 190 15.38 1.58 9.72
CA GLY A 190 14.33 0.57 9.79
C GLY A 190 13.37 0.66 8.62
N ILE A 191 12.21 0.01 8.74
CA ILE A 191 11.07 0.19 7.84
C ILE A 191 9.84 0.48 8.69
N LEU A 192 9.25 1.66 8.51
CA LEU A 192 8.13 2.15 9.29
C LEU A 192 6.89 2.28 8.41
N GLY A 193 5.84 1.54 8.74
CA GLY A 193 4.50 1.74 8.23
C GLY A 193 3.88 3.01 8.80
N VAL A 194 3.34 3.86 7.94
CA VAL A 194 2.51 5.02 8.31
C VAL A 194 1.07 4.67 7.94
N TYR A 195 0.28 4.35 8.95
CA TYR A 195 -1.10 3.94 8.81
C TYR A 195 -2.04 5.11 9.10
N LEU A 196 -2.97 5.38 8.19
CA LEU A 196 -4.04 6.36 8.33
C LEU A 196 -5.38 5.64 8.32
N CYS A 197 -6.25 5.94 9.27
CA CYS A 197 -7.61 5.41 9.34
C CYS A 197 -8.60 6.58 9.34
N TRP A 198 -9.56 6.55 8.42
CA TRP A 198 -10.66 7.51 8.32
C TRP A 198 -11.97 6.94 8.87
N GLN A 199 -12.18 5.62 8.77
CA GLN A 199 -13.41 4.96 9.19
C GLN A 199 -13.12 3.61 9.87
N GLU A 200 -13.98 3.22 10.82
CA GLU A 200 -14.00 1.88 11.43
C GLU A 200 -14.92 0.93 10.64
#